data_AF-A0A090WCT0-F1
#
_entry.id   AF-A0A090WCT0-F1
#
_cell.length_a   1.000
_cell.length_b   1.000
_cell.length_c   1.000
_cell.angle_alpha   90.00
_cell.angle_beta   90.00
_cell.angle_gamma   90.00
#
_symmetry.space_group_name_H-M   'P 1'
#
loop_
_entity.id
_entity.type
_entity.pdbx_description
1 polymer ?
#
loop_
_entity_poly.entity_id
_entity_poly.type
_entity_poly.pdbx_seq_one_letter_code
_entity_poly.pdbx_strand_id
1 'polypeptide(L)'
;MALTVGLVMLTIGNFLGGMWANESWGRYWGWDPKETWALISIMVYAFVIHMRLVPGLRSRWLYNLMSIIAFGSILMTYFGVNFYLAGLHSYASGDQIVSLKFIAIACVCIAILGFFGYRGFAKHYKK
;
A
#
# COMPACT_ATOMS: atom_id res chain seq x y z
N MET A 1 -12.75 -6.67 7.25
CA MET A 1 -12.86 -7.58 6.09
C MET A 1 -12.30 -6.99 4.81
N ALA A 2 -12.42 -5.67 4.58
CA ALA A 2 -11.85 -4.99 3.41
C ALA A 2 -10.38 -5.35 3.10
N LEU A 3 -9.47 -5.31 4.09
CA LEU A 3 -8.06 -5.68 3.85
C LEU A 3 -7.88 -7.14 3.39
N THR A 4 -8.67 -8.07 3.93
CA THR A 4 -8.60 -9.48 3.55
C THR A 4 -9.08 -9.68 2.11
N VAL A 5 -10.18 -9.03 1.72
CA VAL A 5 -10.65 -9.03 0.33
C VAL A 5 -9.61 -8.39 -0.59
N GLY A 6 -9.02 -7.26 -0.17
CA GLY A 6 -7.95 -6.59 -0.89
C GLY A 6 -6.75 -7.49 -1.13
N LEU A 7 -6.27 -8.21 -0.12
CA LEU A 7 -5.16 -9.16 -0.28
C LEU A 7 -5.49 -10.25 -1.32
N VAL A 8 -6.68 -10.84 -1.24
CA VAL A 8 -7.10 -11.90 -2.17
C VAL A 8 -7.18 -11.36 -3.60
N MET A 9 -7.83 -10.21 -3.79
CA MET A 9 -7.97 -9.59 -5.10
C MET A 9 -6.62 -9.13 -5.68
N LEU A 10 -5.73 -8.57 -4.85
CA LEU A 10 -4.38 -8.20 -5.27
C LEU A 10 -3.57 -9.41 -5.69
N THR A 11 -3.68 -10.51 -4.94
CA THR A 11 -2.95 -11.75 -5.26
C THR A 11 -3.45 -12.32 -6.58
N ILE A 12 -4.77 -12.47 -6.76
CA ILE A 12 -5.36 -12.94 -8.02
C ILE A 12 -4.96 -12.01 -9.17
N GLY A 13 -5.13 -10.70 -9.00
CA GLY A 13 -4.77 -9.71 -10.01
C GLY A 13 -3.29 -9.77 -10.41
N ASN A 14 -2.38 -9.99 -9.46
CA ASN A 14 -0.95 -10.12 -9.74
C ASN A 14 -0.63 -11.36 -10.58
N PHE A 15 -1.25 -12.50 -10.29
CA PHE A 15 -1.08 -13.71 -11.10
C PHE A 15 -1.70 -13.58 -12.49
N LEU A 16 -2.91 -13.01 -12.60
CA LEU A 16 -3.53 -12.72 -13.89
C LEU A 16 -2.68 -11.74 -14.72
N GLY A 17 -2.11 -10.72 -14.07
CA GLY A 17 -1.18 -9.77 -14.68
C GLY A 17 0.08 -10.45 -15.21
N GLY A 18 0.65 -11.42 -14.47
CA GLY A 18 1.80 -12.20 -14.93
C GLY A 18 1.48 -13.06 -16.17
N MET A 19 0.29 -13.67 -16.24
CA MET A 19 -0.15 -14.39 -17.44
C MET A 19 -0.28 -13.46 -18.64
N TRP A 20 -0.87 -12.28 -18.44
CA TRP A 20 -0.97 -11.26 -19.49
C TRP A 20 0.40 -10.73 -19.94
N ALA A 21 1.35 -10.54 -19.00
CA ALA A 21 2.70 -10.10 -19.31
C ALA A 21 3.44 -11.13 -20.18
N ASN A 22 3.22 -12.43 -19.95
CA ASN A 22 3.79 -13.47 -20.78
C ASN A 22 3.26 -13.41 -22.22
N GLU A 23 1.95 -13.23 -22.38
CA GLU A 23 1.34 -13.10 -23.71
C GLU A 23 1.81 -11.83 -24.44
N SER A 24 2.02 -10.73 -23.70
CA SER A 24 2.36 -9.43 -24.29
C SER A 24 3.86 -9.26 -24.58
N TRP A 25 4.72 -9.76 -23.69
CA TRP A 25 6.16 -9.49 -23.70
C TRP A 25 7.04 -10.75 -23.63
N GLY A 26 6.44 -11.94 -23.66
CA GLY A 26 7.16 -13.23 -23.68
C GLY A 26 7.79 -13.63 -22.33
N ARG A 27 7.39 -12.99 -21.23
CA ARG A 27 7.85 -13.32 -19.86
C ARG A 27 6.79 -13.03 -18.82
N TYR A 28 6.73 -13.85 -17.77
CA TYR A 28 5.76 -13.68 -16.67
C TYR A 28 6.06 -12.51 -15.73
N TRP A 29 7.32 -12.11 -15.62
CA TRP A 29 7.78 -11.10 -14.68
C TRP A 29 9.09 -10.47 -15.15
N GLY A 30 9.19 -9.15 -15.07
CA GLY A 30 10.32 -8.34 -15.50
C GLY A 30 10.92 -7.43 -14.40
N TRP A 31 10.42 -7.47 -13.16
CA TRP A 31 10.89 -6.62 -12.06
C TRP A 31 10.78 -5.12 -12.35
N ASP A 32 9.84 -4.74 -13.20
CA ASP A 32 9.60 -3.32 -13.42
C ASP A 32 9.04 -2.69 -12.13
N PRO A 33 9.09 -1.36 -11.99
CA PRO A 33 8.60 -0.70 -10.79
C PRO A 33 7.13 -1.04 -10.47
N LYS A 34 6.24 -1.25 -11.46
CA LYS A 34 4.83 -1.59 -11.17
C LYS A 34 4.68 -3.01 -10.67
N GLU A 35 5.31 -3.98 -11.32
CA GLU A 35 5.34 -5.38 -10.85
C GLU A 35 5.94 -5.48 -9.44
N THR A 36 7.07 -4.82 -9.21
CA THR A 36 7.74 -4.82 -7.89
C THR A 36 6.84 -4.24 -6.80
N TRP A 37 6.17 -3.12 -7.07
CA TRP A 37 5.24 -2.51 -6.11
C TRP A 37 3.94 -3.30 -5.91
N ALA A 38 3.50 -4.07 -6.92
CA ALA A 38 2.40 -5.00 -6.78
C ALA A 38 2.76 -6.12 -5.79
N LEU A 39 3.96 -6.70 -5.89
CA LEU A 39 4.46 -7.68 -4.93
C LEU A 39 4.62 -7.10 -3.53
N ILE A 40 5.22 -5.91 -3.40
CA ILE A 40 5.37 -5.21 -2.11
C ILE A 40 3.99 -4.97 -1.48
N SER A 41 2.99 -4.56 -2.26
CA SER A 41 1.64 -4.34 -1.75
C SER A 41 0.99 -5.61 -1.21
N ILE A 42 1.18 -6.75 -1.87
CA ILE A 42 0.73 -8.05 -1.33
C ILE A 42 1.39 -8.32 0.03
N MET A 43 2.71 -8.11 0.14
CA MET A 43 3.45 -8.33 1.39
C MET A 43 2.98 -7.39 2.50
N VAL A 44 2.72 -6.11 2.20
CA VAL A 44 2.19 -5.14 3.16
C VAL A 44 0.79 -5.54 3.64
N TYR A 45 -0.12 -5.89 2.72
CA TYR A 45 -1.47 -6.34 3.09
C TYR A 45 -1.43 -7.61 3.94
N ALA A 46 -0.60 -8.59 3.55
CA ALA A 46 -0.40 -9.82 4.31
C ALA A 46 0.12 -9.52 5.72
N PHE A 47 1.14 -8.67 5.84
CA PHE A 47 1.69 -8.27 7.14
C PHE A 47 0.63 -7.62 8.04
N VAL A 48 -0.11 -6.62 7.54
CA VAL A 48 -1.13 -5.92 8.34
C VAL A 48 -2.23 -6.86 8.81
N ILE A 49 -2.63 -7.84 7.99
CA ILE A 49 -3.58 -8.87 8.43
C ILE A 49 -2.94 -9.77 9.50
N HIS A 50 -1.69 -10.16 9.32
CA HIS A 50 -0.95 -11.02 10.24
C HIS A 50 -0.70 -10.38 11.61
N MET A 51 -0.64 -9.04 11.69
CA MET A 51 -0.56 -8.31 12.97
C MET A 51 -1.68 -8.69 13.94
N ARG A 52 -2.84 -9.15 13.45
CA ARG A 52 -3.96 -9.61 14.30
C ARG A 52 -3.63 -10.88 15.09
N LEU A 53 -2.66 -11.66 14.62
CA LEU A 53 -2.23 -12.92 15.24
C LEU A 53 -1.07 -12.72 16.21
N VAL A 54 -0.35 -11.59 16.12
CA VAL A 54 0.82 -11.29 16.96
C VAL A 54 0.37 -10.57 18.25
N PRO A 55 0.61 -11.15 19.44
CA PRO A 55 0.13 -10.60 20.71
C PRO A 55 0.54 -9.13 20.96
N GLY A 56 1.75 -8.73 20.55
CA GLY A 56 2.24 -7.36 20.70
C GLY A 56 1.67 -6.34 19.70
N LEU A 57 1.08 -6.81 18.58
CA LEU A 57 0.62 -5.94 17.48
C LEU A 57 -0.90 -5.96 17.28
N ARG A 58 -1.64 -6.76 18.07
CA ARG A 58 -3.11 -6.92 17.98
C ARG A 58 -3.92 -5.71 18.47
N SER A 59 -3.30 -4.55 18.68
CA SER A 59 -4.02 -3.34 19.10
C SER A 59 -4.98 -2.88 17.99
N ARG A 60 -6.24 -2.62 18.35
CA ARG A 60 -7.26 -2.13 17.40
C ARG A 60 -6.84 -0.81 16.75
N TRP A 61 -6.23 0.09 17.53
CA TRP A 61 -5.73 1.37 17.02
C TRP A 61 -4.59 1.16 16.03
N LEU A 62 -3.61 0.32 16.38
CA LEU A 62 -2.46 0.06 15.52
C LEU A 62 -2.88 -0.60 14.21
N TYR A 63 -3.79 -1.57 14.28
CA TYR A 63 -4.36 -2.22 13.11
C TYR A 63 -5.05 -1.23 12.16
N ASN A 64 -5.83 -0.29 12.71
CA ASN A 64 -6.50 0.75 11.90
C ASN A 64 -5.49 1.71 11.27
N LEU A 65 -4.47 2.15 12.01
CA LEU A 65 -3.41 3.01 11.46
C LEU A 65 -2.66 2.30 10.32
N MET A 66 -2.30 1.04 10.53
CA MET A 66 -1.59 0.25 9.52
C MET A 66 -2.43 -0.05 8.28
N SER A 67 -3.76 -0.07 8.40
CA SER A 67 -4.65 -0.20 7.24
C SER A 67 -4.58 0.99 6.29
N ILE A 68 -4.32 2.19 6.83
CA ILE A 68 -4.11 3.41 6.04
C ILE A 68 -2.78 3.30 5.28
N ILE A 69 -1.74 2.78 5.94
CA ILE A 69 -0.42 2.57 5.32
C ILE A 69 -0.51 1.50 4.22
N ALA A 70 -1.25 0.42 4.45
CA ALA A 70 -1.49 -0.59 3.42
C ALA A 70 -2.18 0.00 2.19
N PHE A 71 -3.21 0.83 2.37
CA PHE A 71 -3.80 1.55 1.24
C PHE A 71 -2.80 2.49 0.54
N GLY A 72 -1.91 3.13 1.31
CA GLY A 72 -0.81 3.93 0.78
C GLY A 72 0.13 3.18 -0.15
N SER A 73 0.37 1.87 0.06
CA SER A 73 1.21 1.09 -0.86
C SER A 73 0.57 0.95 -2.25
N ILE A 74 -0.76 0.88 -2.32
CA ILE A 74 -1.50 0.85 -3.58
C ILE A 74 -1.40 2.21 -4.28
N LEU A 75 -1.55 3.31 -3.53
CA LEU A 75 -1.36 4.66 -4.08
C LEU A 75 0.07 4.84 -4.61
N MET A 76 1.07 4.22 -3.99
CA MET A 76 2.44 4.23 -4.50
C MET A 76 2.55 3.48 -5.85
N THR A 77 1.88 2.33 -6.03
CA THR A 77 1.85 1.64 -7.33
C THR A 77 1.18 2.50 -8.43
N TYR A 78 0.07 3.18 -8.10
CA TYR A 78 -0.70 3.95 -9.08
C TYR A 78 -0.14 5.35 -9.36
N PHE A 79 0.27 6.10 -8.34
CA PHE A 79 0.77 7.47 -8.49
C PHE A 79 2.28 7.53 -8.37
N GLY A 80 2.83 6.82 -7.39
CA GLY A 80 4.27 6.75 -7.14
C GLY A 80 5.05 6.29 -8.37
N VAL A 81 4.70 5.13 -8.91
CA VAL A 81 5.39 4.58 -10.07
C VAL A 81 5.20 5.42 -11.33
N ASN A 82 4.03 6.04 -11.52
CA ASN A 82 3.76 6.83 -12.73
C ASN A 82 4.48 8.19 -12.75
N PHE A 83 4.71 8.80 -11.57
CA PHE A 83 5.27 10.16 -11.47
C PHE A 83 6.72 10.22 -10.96
N TYR A 84 7.18 9.21 -10.22
CA TYR A 84 8.48 9.25 -9.52
C TYR A 84 9.48 8.18 -9.97
N LEU A 85 9.02 7.09 -10.57
CA LEU A 85 9.89 6.01 -11.04
C LEU A 85 9.80 5.89 -12.56
N ALA A 86 10.95 5.75 -13.22
CA ALA A 86 11.00 5.52 -14.65
C ALA A 86 10.82 4.02 -14.95
N GLY A 87 10.05 3.69 -15.99
CA GLY A 87 9.83 2.32 -16.44
C GLY A 87 8.90 2.28 -17.66
N LEU A 88 8.67 1.08 -18.22
CA LEU A 88 7.77 0.83 -19.37
C LEU A 88 6.34 1.35 -19.17
N HIS A 89 5.99 1.66 -17.92
CA HIS A 89 4.67 2.07 -17.50
C HIS A 89 4.60 3.51 -16.99
N SER A 90 5.65 4.32 -17.15
CA SER A 90 5.66 5.72 -16.76
C SER A 90 5.13 6.58 -17.91
N TYR A 91 3.83 6.86 -17.90
CA TYR A 91 3.17 7.64 -18.96
C TYR A 91 3.23 9.17 -18.75
N ALA A 92 3.62 9.63 -17.56
CA ALA A 92 3.56 11.05 -17.17
C ALA A 92 4.86 11.53 -16.47
N SER A 93 6.02 10.96 -16.81
CA SER A 93 7.33 11.42 -16.32
C SER A 93 7.61 12.85 -16.81
N GLY A 94 7.15 13.85 -16.07
CA GLY A 94 7.34 15.27 -16.41
C GLY A 94 6.33 16.19 -15.74
N ASP A 95 5.11 15.70 -15.48
CA ASP A 95 4.05 16.50 -14.86
C ASP A 95 3.78 15.98 -13.44
N GLN A 96 4.54 16.48 -12.46
CA GLN A 96 4.41 16.08 -11.05
C GLN A 96 3.18 16.73 -10.40
N ILE A 97 1.98 16.34 -10.85
CA ILE A 97 0.69 16.81 -10.32
C ILE A 97 0.60 16.49 -8.82
N VAL A 98 1.02 15.28 -8.42
CA VAL A 98 1.21 14.92 -7.02
C VAL A 98 2.68 15.13 -6.67
N SER A 99 3.03 16.30 -6.14
CA SER A 99 4.41 16.61 -5.72
C SER A 99 4.79 15.94 -4.40
N LEU A 100 6.10 15.80 -4.14
CA LEU A 100 6.63 15.28 -2.86
C LEU A 100 6.07 16.05 -1.65
N LYS A 101 5.76 17.34 -1.84
CA LYS A 101 5.15 18.19 -0.81
C LYS A 101 3.74 17.70 -0.43
N PHE A 102 2.94 17.26 -1.41
CA PHE A 102 1.61 16.72 -1.14
C PHE A 102 1.67 15.41 -0.36
N ILE A 103 2.60 14.52 -0.73
CA ILE A 103 2.85 13.27 0.00
C ILE A 103 3.29 13.58 1.44
N ALA A 104 4.23 14.51 1.62
CA ALA A 104 4.70 14.93 2.94
C ALA A 104 3.57 15.50 3.81
N ILE A 105 2.72 16.37 3.24
CA ILE A 105 1.54 16.92 3.94
C ILE A 105 0.58 15.79 4.34
N ALA A 106 0.28 14.86 3.43
CA ALA A 106 -0.59 13.72 3.74
C ALA A 106 -0.03 12.86 4.88
N CYS A 107 1.27 12.55 4.86
CA CYS A 107 1.94 11.82 5.94
C CYS A 107 1.84 12.57 7.29
N VAL A 108 2.06 13.89 7.29
CA VAL A 108 1.93 14.72 8.50
C VAL A 108 0.49 14.71 9.01
N CYS A 109 -0.50 14.88 8.13
CA CYS A 109 -1.92 14.82 8.49
C CYS A 109 -2.27 13.45 9.09
N ILE A 110 -1.83 12.35 8.49
CA ILE A 110 -2.05 10.99 9.01
C ILE A 110 -1.38 10.82 10.37
N ALA A 111 -0.16 11.32 10.58
CA ALA A 111 0.54 11.25 11.85
C ALA A 111 -0.19 12.04 12.95
N ILE A 112 -0.65 13.25 12.64
CA ILE A 112 -1.43 14.10 13.56
C ILE A 112 -2.75 13.41 13.93
N LEU A 113 -3.52 12.96 12.94
CA LEU A 113 -4.78 12.24 13.17
C LEU A 113 -4.54 10.93 13.93
N GLY A 114 -3.46 10.22 13.62
CA GLY A 114 -3.02 9.03 14.34
C GLY A 114 -2.75 9.34 15.81
N PHE A 115 -2.00 10.40 16.10
CA PHE A 115 -1.69 10.83 17.47
C PHE A 115 -2.94 11.20 18.26
N PHE A 116 -3.84 12.02 17.70
CA PHE A 116 -5.10 12.36 18.36
C PHE A 116 -6.00 11.13 18.53
N GLY A 117 -6.06 10.25 17.53
CA GLY A 117 -6.76 8.97 17.62
C GLY A 117 -6.18 8.06 18.70
N TYR A 118 -4.87 8.07 18.90
CA TYR A 118 -4.20 7.30 19.96
C TYR A 118 -4.60 7.81 21.34
N ARG A 119 -4.64 9.12 21.54
CA ARG A 119 -5.08 9.71 22.82
C ARG A 119 -6.52 9.31 23.15
N GLY A 120 -7.41 9.33 22.16
CA GLY A 120 -8.79 8.86 22.32
C GLY A 120 -8.86 7.37 22.66
N PHE A 121 -8.07 6.54 21.97
CA PHE A 121 -7.95 5.10 22.23
C PHE A 121 -7.42 4.81 23.64
N ALA A 122 -6.36 5.49 24.05
CA ALA A 122 -5.72 5.33 25.36
C ALA A 122 -6.68 5.68 26.50
N LYS A 123 -7.54 6.68 26.31
CA LYS A 123 -8.51 7.11 27.33
C LYS A 123 -9.69 6.14 27.51
N HIS A 124 -10.18 5.51 26.44
CA HIS A 124 -11.44 4.75 26.47
C HIS A 124 -11.28 3.23 26.33
N TYR A 125 -10.16 2.74 25.78
CA TYR A 125 -10.02 1.33 25.39
C TYR A 125 -8.75 0.64 25.94
N LYS A 126 -7.80 1.40 26.50
CA LYS A 126 -6.62 0.86 27.16
C LYS A 126 -6.97 0.55 28.62
N LYS A 127 -7.50 -0.66 28.86
CA LYS A 127 -7.55 -1.25 30.21
C LYS A 127 -6.19 -1.80 30.58
#